data_AF-A0A6M2DWY8-F1
#
_entry.id   AF-A0A6M2DWY8-F1
#
_cell.length_a   1.000
_cell.length_b   1.000
_cell.length_c   1.000
_cell.angle_alpha   90.00
_cell.angle_beta   90.00
_cell.angle_gamma   90.00
#
_symmetry.space_group_name_H-M   'P 1'
#
loop_
_entity.id
_entity.type
_entity.pdbx_description
1 polymer ?
#
loop_
_entity_poly.entity_id
_entity_poly.type
_entity_poly.pdbx_seq_one_letter_code
_entity_poly.pdbx_strand_id
1 'polypeptide(L)'
;MIATLIPLALVKIALWVSAFDVVETLYGGFQHARNYASNYGLSALVESEWQRLNVPCVLRTFWLIRLFEQLSNIIEENNFTFMGTVQSLLVCGCETVTAVLGMTSVVSLISHYIGKFFQLFLLTDDDEDKSMATVSAIVFYILALQTGLTSLSPEKRFVRLCRNLCLLVTALLHYIHNNVSPLLMSLSAARNPSRNRHIRALLVCLFLVLAPLTLLAALWSRH
;
A
#
# COMPACT_ATOMS: atom_id res chain seq x y z
N MET A 1 54.03 -32.94 20.16
CA MET A 1 53.66 -32.75 18.73
C MET A 1 52.49 -33.64 18.29
N ILE A 2 52.43 -34.93 18.65
CA ILE A 2 51.37 -35.84 18.19
C ILE A 2 50.01 -35.52 18.85
N ALA A 3 50.00 -35.11 20.12
CA ALA A 3 48.77 -34.76 20.87
C ALA A 3 48.00 -33.54 20.33
N THR A 4 48.66 -32.64 19.60
CA THR A 4 48.02 -31.46 18.98
C THR A 4 47.55 -31.72 17.54
N LEU A 5 48.06 -32.78 16.90
CA LEU A 5 47.70 -33.15 15.52
C LEU A 5 46.36 -33.87 15.44
N ILE A 6 46.03 -34.69 16.45
CA ILE A 6 44.76 -35.42 16.56
C ILE A 6 43.55 -34.47 16.63
N PRO A 7 43.51 -33.46 17.54
CA PRO A 7 42.39 -32.52 17.59
C PRO A 7 42.27 -31.67 16.32
N LEU A 8 43.39 -31.31 15.68
CA LEU A 8 43.38 -30.57 14.41
C LEU A 8 42.78 -31.41 13.26
N ALA A 9 43.12 -32.70 13.19
CA ALA A 9 42.58 -33.62 12.19
C ALA A 9 41.07 -33.85 12.40
N LEU A 10 40.63 -34.01 13.66
CA LEU A 10 39.21 -34.16 14.01
C LEU A 10 38.38 -32.93 13.64
N VAL A 11 38.89 -31.72 13.91
CA VAL A 11 38.21 -30.47 13.52
C VAL A 11 38.11 -30.36 12.00
N LYS A 12 39.15 -30.73 11.26
CA LYS A 12 39.12 -30.73 9.79
C LYS A 12 38.08 -31.69 9.23
N ILE A 13 37.98 -32.90 9.79
CA ILE A 13 37.00 -33.91 9.39
C ILE A 13 35.58 -33.43 9.73
N ALA A 14 35.37 -32.91 10.93
CA ALA A 14 34.08 -32.39 11.37
C ALA A 14 33.61 -31.20 10.50
N LEU A 15 34.50 -30.28 10.14
CA LEU A 15 34.20 -29.20 9.20
C LEU A 15 33.82 -29.71 7.82
N TRP A 16 34.49 -30.76 7.34
CA TRP A 16 34.21 -31.32 6.01
C TRP A 16 32.85 -32.03 5.96
N VAL A 17 32.53 -32.79 7.01
CA VAL A 17 31.21 -33.43 7.17
C VAL A 17 30.11 -32.38 7.29
N SER A 18 30.30 -31.38 8.15
CA SER A 18 29.32 -30.31 8.32
C SER A 18 29.13 -29.47 7.05
N ALA A 19 30.20 -29.23 6.28
CA ALA A 19 30.10 -28.55 5.00
C ALA A 19 29.31 -29.38 3.97
N PHE A 20 29.49 -30.70 3.95
CA PHE A 20 28.74 -31.59 3.07
C PHE A 20 27.25 -31.59 3.42
N ASP A 21 26.91 -31.71 4.71
CA ASP A 21 25.52 -31.67 5.18
C ASP A 21 24.84 -30.34 4.83
N VAL A 22 25.56 -29.23 4.99
CA VAL A 22 25.07 -27.88 4.62
C VAL A 22 24.85 -27.77 3.12
N VAL A 23 25.75 -28.32 2.29
CA VAL A 23 25.60 -28.33 0.83
C VAL A 23 24.42 -29.21 0.41
N GLU A 24 24.22 -30.36 1.05
CA GLU A 24 23.10 -31.25 0.75
C GLU A 24 21.75 -30.62 1.12
N THR A 25 21.66 -29.98 2.29
CA THR A 25 20.46 -29.22 2.68
C THR A 25 20.20 -28.01 1.78
N LEU A 26 21.25 -27.29 1.37
CA LEU A 26 21.13 -26.19 0.40
C LEU A 26 20.65 -26.70 -0.96
N TYR A 27 21.21 -27.80 -1.46
CA TYR A 27 20.84 -28.37 -2.75
C TYR A 27 19.42 -28.93 -2.74
N GLY A 28 19.04 -29.63 -1.66
CA GLY A 28 17.67 -30.10 -1.43
C GLY A 28 16.67 -28.94 -1.36
N GLY A 29 17.00 -27.89 -0.61
CA GLY A 29 16.19 -26.67 -0.55
C GLY A 29 16.05 -25.97 -1.90
N PHE A 30 17.13 -25.89 -2.67
CA PHE A 30 17.13 -25.30 -4.00
C PHE A 30 16.30 -26.12 -5.01
N GLN A 31 16.42 -27.45 -5.01
CA GLN A 31 15.57 -28.30 -5.84
C GLN A 31 14.11 -28.22 -5.43
N HIS A 32 13.81 -28.16 -4.13
CA HIS A 32 12.44 -28.03 -3.64
C HIS A 32 11.83 -26.69 -4.07
N ALA A 33 12.57 -25.59 -3.92
CA ALA A 33 12.17 -24.26 -4.39
C ALA A 33 12.00 -24.23 -5.92
N ARG A 34 12.90 -24.85 -6.68
CA ARG A 34 12.83 -24.93 -8.14
C ARG A 34 11.65 -25.77 -8.62
N ASN A 35 11.39 -26.91 -7.99
CA ASN A 35 10.25 -27.78 -8.33
C ASN A 35 8.93 -27.11 -7.97
N TYR A 36 8.86 -26.41 -6.83
CA TYR A 36 7.69 -25.62 -6.44
C TYR A 36 7.45 -24.46 -7.43
N ALA A 37 8.49 -23.71 -7.80
CA ALA A 37 8.42 -22.64 -8.79
C ALA A 37 8.07 -23.16 -10.20
N SER A 38 8.51 -24.37 -10.56
CA SER A 38 8.16 -25.00 -11.84
C SER A 38 6.72 -25.53 -11.87
N ASN A 39 6.21 -26.03 -10.75
CA ASN A 39 4.88 -26.65 -10.68
C ASN A 39 3.76 -25.63 -10.44
N TYR A 40 4.01 -24.60 -9.65
CA TYR A 40 3.02 -23.58 -9.27
C TYR A 40 3.32 -22.18 -9.85
N GLY A 41 4.49 -22.01 -10.48
CA GLY A 41 4.95 -20.73 -10.98
C GLY A 41 5.66 -19.88 -9.92
N LEU A 42 6.60 -19.04 -10.36
CA LEU A 42 7.29 -18.06 -9.50
C LEU A 42 6.31 -17.12 -8.79
N SER A 43 5.18 -16.79 -9.44
CA SER A 43 4.15 -15.92 -8.85
C SER A 43 3.54 -16.53 -7.58
N ALA A 44 3.26 -17.83 -7.57
CA ALA A 44 2.66 -18.51 -6.42
C ALA A 44 3.65 -18.62 -5.24
N LEU A 45 4.94 -18.83 -5.52
CA LEU A 45 5.98 -18.80 -4.50
C LEU A 45 6.14 -17.40 -3.88
N VAL A 46 6.19 -16.36 -4.72
CA VAL A 46 6.27 -14.98 -4.24
C VAL A 46 5.03 -14.64 -3.41
N GLU A 47 3.83 -15.02 -3.86
CA GLU A 47 2.60 -14.78 -3.13
C GLU A 47 2.57 -15.49 -1.78
N SER A 48 3.01 -16.76 -1.71
CA SER A 48 3.03 -17.52 -0.46
C SER A 48 4.01 -16.93 0.56
N GLU A 49 5.21 -16.55 0.13
CA GLU A 49 6.20 -15.85 0.97
C GLU A 49 5.69 -14.46 1.39
N TRP A 50 5.02 -13.74 0.49
CA TRP A 50 4.45 -12.42 0.73
C TRP A 50 3.37 -12.45 1.82
N GLN A 51 2.48 -13.46 1.78
CA GLN A 51 1.49 -13.69 2.82
C GLN A 51 2.16 -14.14 4.13
N ARG A 52 3.12 -15.07 4.07
CA ARG A 52 3.81 -15.60 5.26
C ARG A 52 4.53 -14.51 6.04
N LEU A 53 5.19 -13.59 5.34
CA LEU A 53 5.93 -12.48 5.96
C LEU A 53 5.05 -11.27 6.29
N ASN A 54 3.78 -11.27 5.87
CA ASN A 54 2.87 -10.14 6.00
C ASN A 54 3.54 -8.82 5.58
N VAL A 55 4.19 -8.85 4.40
CA VAL A 55 5.04 -7.76 3.90
C VAL A 55 4.35 -6.40 3.95
N PRO A 56 3.06 -6.26 3.59
CA PRO A 56 2.35 -4.98 3.72
C PRO A 56 2.24 -4.47 5.16
N CYS A 57 2.16 -5.35 6.17
CA CYS A 57 2.18 -4.93 7.58
C CYS A 57 3.54 -4.35 7.97
N VAL A 58 4.63 -5.04 7.62
CA VAL A 58 6.00 -4.58 7.91
C VAL A 58 6.27 -3.22 7.26
N LEU A 59 5.87 -3.05 6.00
CA LEU A 59 6.02 -1.80 5.26
C LEU A 59 5.21 -0.64 5.89
N ARG A 60 3.99 -0.91 6.36
CA ARG A 60 3.18 0.08 7.09
C ARG A 60 3.85 0.51 8.38
N THR A 61 4.29 -0.45 9.19
CA THR A 61 4.95 -0.18 10.47
C THR A 61 6.23 0.62 10.25
N PHE A 62 7.06 0.24 9.27
CA PHE A 62 8.25 0.99 8.88
C PHE A 62 7.93 2.46 8.52
N TRP A 63 6.91 2.67 7.68
CA TRP A 63 6.53 4.01 7.25
C TRP A 63 5.97 4.86 8.40
N LEU A 64 5.15 4.27 9.27
CA LEU A 64 4.61 4.95 10.45
C LEU A 64 5.69 5.33 11.46
N ILE A 65 6.68 4.48 11.69
CA ILE A 65 7.81 4.79 12.57
C ILE A 65 8.58 6.00 12.03
N ARG A 66 8.87 6.03 10.71
CA ARG A 66 9.53 7.19 10.09
C ARG A 66 8.71 8.48 10.20
N LEU A 67 7.39 8.40 10.03
CA LEU A 67 6.53 9.57 10.23
C LEU A 67 6.53 10.05 11.68
N PHE A 68 6.52 9.12 12.63
CA PHE A 68 6.54 9.46 14.05
C PHE A 68 7.85 10.11 14.47
N GLU A 69 8.98 9.61 13.96
CA GLU A 69 10.29 10.24 14.13
C GLU A 69 10.29 11.68 13.59
N GLN A 70 9.85 11.88 12.34
CA GLN A 70 9.80 13.21 11.74
C GLN A 70 8.85 14.15 12.47
N LEU A 71 7.70 13.64 12.94
CA LEU A 71 6.77 14.40 13.75
C LEU A 71 7.41 14.84 15.07
N SER A 72 8.14 13.93 15.73
CA SER A 72 8.83 14.22 17.00
C SER A 72 9.85 15.34 16.85
N ASN A 73 10.65 15.31 15.77
CA ASN A 73 11.61 16.39 15.47
C ASN A 73 10.92 17.75 15.29
N ILE A 74 9.78 17.81 14.58
CA ILE A 74 9.02 19.05 14.38
C ILE A 74 8.44 19.57 15.70
N ILE A 75 8.01 18.67 16.58
CA ILE A 75 7.51 19.01 17.91
C ILE A 75 8.62 19.65 18.75
N GLU A 76 9.81 19.06 18.76
CA GLU A 76 10.98 19.55 19.51
C GLU A 76 11.43 20.95 19.04
N GLU A 77 11.39 21.20 17.74
CA GLU A 77 11.75 22.49 17.16
C GLU A 77 10.69 23.60 17.38
N ASN A 78 9.52 23.28 17.98
CA ASN A 78 8.36 24.18 18.15
C ASN A 78 7.85 24.83 16.84
N ASN A 79 8.22 24.30 15.67
CA ASN A 79 7.85 24.82 14.36
C ASN A 79 6.48 24.31 13.88
N PHE A 80 5.46 24.40 14.75
CA PHE A 80 4.13 23.88 14.46
C PHE A 80 3.34 24.79 13.52
N THR A 81 3.40 24.49 12.23
CA THR A 81 2.47 25.02 11.24
C THR A 81 1.76 23.86 10.57
N PHE A 82 0.44 23.73 10.73
CA PHE A 82 -0.31 22.56 10.26
C PHE A 82 0.02 22.19 8.80
N MET A 83 0.01 23.18 7.90
CA MET A 83 0.31 22.96 6.48
C MET A 83 1.78 22.58 6.24
N GLY A 84 2.71 23.20 6.96
CA GLY A 84 4.15 22.92 6.86
C GLY A 84 4.50 21.53 7.42
N THR A 85 3.89 21.14 8.54
CA THR A 85 4.01 19.80 9.13
C THR A 85 3.51 18.74 8.16
N VAL A 86 2.31 18.89 7.59
CA VAL A 86 1.77 17.93 6.60
C VAL A 86 2.66 17.83 5.37
N GLN A 87 3.14 18.95 4.84
CA GLN A 87 4.05 18.97 3.70
C GLN A 87 5.37 18.24 4.02
N SER A 88 5.99 18.53 5.16
CA SER A 88 7.25 17.92 5.59
C SER A 88 7.10 16.41 5.77
N LEU A 89 6.04 15.95 6.45
CA LEU A 89 5.74 14.54 6.65
C LEU A 89 5.53 13.79 5.32
N LEU A 90 4.77 14.37 4.38
CA LEU A 90 4.51 13.77 3.08
C LEU A 90 5.78 13.68 2.21
N VAL A 91 6.63 14.72 2.23
CA VAL A 91 7.89 14.74 1.47
C VAL A 91 8.90 13.73 2.04
N CYS A 92 9.03 13.68 3.36
CA CYS A 92 9.90 12.72 4.06
C CYS A 92 9.44 11.28 3.83
N GLY A 93 8.12 11.05 3.84
CA GLY A 93 7.50 9.76 3.56
C GLY A 93 7.71 9.23 2.14
N CYS A 94 8.32 10.01 1.24
CA CYS A 94 8.56 9.66 -0.17
C CYS A 94 10.03 9.73 -0.59
N GLU A 95 10.98 9.80 0.34
CA GLU A 95 12.40 9.97 0.03
C GLU A 95 13.02 8.76 -0.66
N THR A 96 12.69 7.56 -0.20
CA THR A 96 13.24 6.31 -0.72
C THR A 96 12.15 5.47 -1.37
N VAL A 97 12.53 4.58 -2.29
CA VAL A 97 11.59 3.64 -2.91
C VAL A 97 10.91 2.76 -1.85
N THR A 98 11.63 2.40 -0.79
CA THR A 98 11.09 1.67 0.37
C THR A 98 10.04 2.49 1.14
N ALA A 99 10.25 3.81 1.31
CA ALA A 99 9.26 4.68 1.92
C ALA A 99 8.01 4.83 1.04
N VAL A 100 8.18 4.93 -0.28
CA VAL A 100 7.05 4.97 -1.23
C VAL A 100 6.25 3.65 -1.23
N LEU A 101 6.90 2.49 -1.11
CA LEU A 101 6.23 1.20 -0.91
C LEU A 101 5.44 1.17 0.41
N GLY A 102 6.03 1.68 1.49
CA GLY A 102 5.36 1.90 2.77
C GLY A 102 4.12 2.77 2.64
N MET A 103 4.26 3.93 2.01
CA MET A 103 3.14 4.84 1.72
C MET A 103 2.05 4.17 0.90
N THR A 104 2.42 3.41 -0.13
CA THR A 104 1.50 2.67 -0.99
C THR A 104 0.66 1.67 -0.19
N SER A 105 1.28 0.96 0.76
CA SER A 105 0.56 0.02 1.63
C SER A 105 -0.42 0.71 2.57
N VAL A 106 -0.08 1.90 3.09
CA VAL A 106 -0.98 2.73 3.91
C VAL A 106 -2.13 3.28 3.06
N VAL A 107 -1.82 3.78 1.87
CA VAL A 107 -2.81 4.26 0.90
C VAL A 107 -3.80 3.16 0.51
N SER A 108 -3.32 1.93 0.29
CA SER A 108 -4.19 0.78 0.01
C SER A 108 -5.14 0.49 1.17
N LEU A 109 -4.63 0.53 2.41
CA LEU A 109 -5.43 0.32 3.61
C LEU A 109 -6.53 1.39 3.75
N ILE A 110 -6.16 2.67 3.57
CA ILE A 110 -7.12 3.79 3.62
C ILE A 110 -8.18 3.62 2.53
N SER A 111 -7.77 3.31 1.30
CA SER A 111 -8.67 3.09 0.17
C SER A 111 -9.66 1.95 0.43
N HIS A 112 -9.19 0.84 1.02
CA HIS A 112 -10.03 -0.29 1.39
C HIS A 112 -11.09 0.10 2.44
N TYR A 113 -10.70 0.82 3.49
CA TYR A 113 -11.65 1.27 4.52
C TYR A 113 -12.65 2.30 4.01
N ILE A 114 -12.22 3.22 3.12
CA ILE A 114 -13.14 4.16 2.47
C ILE A 114 -14.17 3.39 1.64
N GLY A 115 -13.75 2.40 0.84
CA GLY A 115 -14.66 1.54 0.07
C GLY A 115 -15.67 0.83 0.96
N LYS A 116 -15.18 0.13 2.00
CA LYS A 116 -16.04 -0.56 2.98
C LYS A 116 -16.99 0.40 3.70
N PHE A 117 -16.56 1.61 4.03
CA PHE A 117 -17.43 2.62 4.64
C PHE A 117 -18.61 2.99 3.73
N PHE A 118 -18.35 3.27 2.44
CA PHE A 118 -19.41 3.62 1.49
C PHE A 118 -20.37 2.45 1.23
N GLN A 119 -19.86 1.22 1.18
CA GLN A 119 -20.71 0.04 1.03
C GLN A 119 -21.58 -0.22 2.25
N LEU A 120 -21.01 -0.12 3.46
CA LEU A 120 -21.77 -0.23 4.70
C LEU A 120 -22.87 0.85 4.76
N PHE A 121 -22.54 2.08 4.34
CA PHE A 121 -23.49 3.18 4.26
C PHE A 121 -24.63 2.90 3.25
N LEU A 122 -24.29 2.29 2.11
CA LEU A 122 -25.22 1.90 1.05
C LEU A 122 -25.94 0.56 1.30
N LEU A 123 -25.55 -0.19 2.34
CA LEU A 123 -26.03 -1.54 2.65
C LEU A 123 -25.90 -2.50 1.46
N THR A 124 -24.71 -2.53 0.84
CA THR A 124 -24.38 -3.41 -0.29
C THR A 124 -23.39 -4.48 0.17
N ASP A 125 -23.68 -5.76 -0.12
CA ASP A 125 -22.82 -6.91 0.18
C ASP A 125 -22.01 -7.30 -1.08
N ASP A 126 -21.06 -6.46 -1.46
CA ASP A 126 -20.16 -6.76 -2.58
C ASP A 126 -18.74 -7.09 -2.09
N ASP A 127 -18.16 -8.19 -2.58
CA ASP A 127 -16.84 -8.70 -2.18
C ASP A 127 -15.69 -8.15 -3.07
N GLU A 128 -16.01 -7.33 -4.09
CA GLU A 128 -15.03 -6.83 -5.07
C GLU A 128 -13.96 -5.86 -4.51
N ASP A 129 -14.06 -5.40 -3.25
CA ASP A 129 -13.33 -4.23 -2.72
C ASP A 129 -11.84 -4.43 -2.56
N LYS A 130 -11.45 -5.68 -2.31
CA LYS A 130 -10.03 -6.00 -2.12
C LYS A 130 -9.27 -5.80 -3.42
N SER A 131 -9.93 -5.97 -4.57
CA SER A 131 -9.32 -5.75 -5.88
C SER A 131 -9.05 -4.25 -6.11
N MET A 132 -10.02 -3.37 -5.88
CA MET A 132 -9.88 -1.93 -6.17
C MET A 132 -8.79 -1.28 -5.32
N ALA A 133 -8.78 -1.53 -4.01
CA ALA A 133 -7.77 -0.95 -3.11
C ALA A 133 -6.34 -1.39 -3.48
N THR A 134 -6.21 -2.61 -4.01
CA THR A 134 -4.94 -3.15 -4.50
C THR A 134 -4.55 -2.51 -5.84
N VAL A 135 -5.48 -2.42 -6.80
CA VAL A 135 -5.27 -1.78 -8.11
C VAL A 135 -4.86 -0.31 -7.95
N SER A 136 -5.58 0.44 -7.12
CA SER A 136 -5.30 1.85 -6.84
C SER A 136 -3.91 2.06 -6.21
N ALA A 137 -3.51 1.17 -5.31
CA ALA A 137 -2.18 1.19 -4.70
C ALA A 137 -1.08 0.87 -5.73
N ILE A 138 -1.28 -0.13 -6.59
CA ILE A 138 -0.35 -0.47 -7.67
C ILE A 138 -0.19 0.71 -8.63
N VAL A 139 -1.30 1.33 -9.07
CA VAL A 139 -1.26 2.49 -9.97
C VAL A 139 -0.52 3.66 -9.32
N PHE A 140 -0.82 3.97 -8.05
CA PHE A 140 -0.11 5.01 -7.30
C PHE A 140 1.41 4.75 -7.25
N TYR A 141 1.81 3.52 -6.96
CA TYR A 141 3.22 3.12 -6.91
C TYR A 141 3.91 3.23 -8.27
N ILE A 142 3.27 2.71 -9.33
CA ILE A 142 3.80 2.80 -10.70
C ILE A 142 3.99 4.25 -11.11
N LEU A 143 3.02 5.13 -10.85
CA LEU A 143 3.13 6.56 -11.14
C LEU A 143 4.28 7.22 -10.36
N ALA A 144 4.46 6.85 -9.09
CA ALA A 144 5.58 7.35 -8.28
C ALA A 144 6.94 6.92 -8.84
N LEU A 145 7.06 5.66 -9.30
CA LEU A 145 8.29 5.17 -9.94
C LEU A 145 8.55 5.81 -11.30
N GLN A 146 7.53 5.85 -12.17
CA GLN A 146 7.66 6.37 -13.53
C GLN A 146 8.04 7.86 -13.53
N THR A 147 7.52 8.63 -12.59
CA THR A 147 7.88 10.04 -12.44
C THR A 147 9.21 10.25 -11.73
N GLY A 148 9.88 9.20 -11.25
CA GLY A 148 11.11 9.33 -10.46
C GLY A 148 10.88 10.18 -9.20
N LEU A 149 9.78 9.94 -8.48
CA LEU A 149 9.38 10.77 -7.34
C LEU A 149 10.51 10.96 -6.30
N THR A 150 11.35 9.93 -6.12
CA THR A 150 12.48 9.91 -5.20
C THR A 150 13.67 10.76 -5.66
N SER A 151 13.88 10.96 -6.97
CA SER A 151 15.02 11.74 -7.50
C SER A 151 14.76 13.24 -7.60
N LEU A 152 13.54 13.69 -7.27
CA LEU A 152 13.14 15.09 -7.33
C LEU A 152 13.52 15.86 -6.07
N SER A 153 13.71 17.17 -6.23
CA SER A 153 13.80 18.13 -5.12
C SER A 153 12.52 18.11 -4.26
N PRO A 154 12.61 18.32 -2.94
CA PRO A 154 11.49 18.30 -1.98
C PRO A 154 10.21 19.02 -2.43
N GLU A 155 10.34 20.23 -2.97
CA GLU A 155 9.21 21.06 -3.42
C GLU A 155 8.48 20.43 -4.62
N LYS A 156 9.23 20.03 -5.64
CA LYS A 156 8.69 19.35 -6.84
C LYS A 156 8.11 17.98 -6.48
N ARG A 157 8.73 17.28 -5.52
CA ARG A 157 8.24 16.00 -5.00
C ARG A 157 6.85 16.16 -4.38
N PHE A 158 6.66 17.17 -3.53
CA PHE A 158 5.36 17.46 -2.93
C PHE A 158 4.27 17.69 -3.99
N VAL A 159 4.51 18.54 -4.98
CA VAL A 159 3.53 18.82 -6.04
C VAL A 159 3.17 17.56 -6.83
N ARG A 160 4.16 16.71 -7.18
CA ARG A 160 3.88 15.45 -7.88
C ARG A 160 3.14 14.46 -7.01
N LEU A 161 3.46 14.37 -5.73
CA LEU A 161 2.74 13.53 -4.78
C LEU A 161 1.28 13.97 -4.64
N CYS A 162 1.02 15.27 -4.55
CA CYS A 162 -0.35 15.81 -4.54
C CYS A 162 -1.12 15.45 -5.82
N ARG A 163 -0.48 15.52 -7.00
CA ARG A 163 -1.09 15.09 -8.27
C ARG A 163 -1.42 13.58 -8.26
N ASN A 164 -0.50 12.74 -7.77
CA ASN A 164 -0.74 11.31 -7.65
C ASN A 164 -1.88 10.99 -6.66
N LEU A 165 -1.95 11.70 -5.53
CA LEU A 165 -3.05 11.57 -4.56
C LEU A 165 -4.38 12.07 -5.15
N CYS A 166 -4.38 13.12 -5.95
CA CYS A 166 -5.56 13.59 -6.66
C CYS A 166 -6.09 12.55 -7.67
N LEU A 167 -5.19 11.92 -8.43
CA LEU A 167 -5.55 10.84 -9.34
C LEU A 167 -6.14 9.64 -8.58
N LEU A 168 -5.54 9.30 -7.45
CA LEU A 168 -6.07 8.27 -6.54
C LEU A 168 -7.48 8.61 -6.05
N VAL A 169 -7.70 9.84 -5.55
CA VAL A 169 -9.03 10.28 -5.11
C VAL A 169 -10.05 10.20 -6.24
N THR A 170 -9.65 10.54 -7.46
CA THR A 170 -10.51 10.42 -8.66
C THR A 170 -10.86 8.95 -8.94
N ALA A 171 -9.89 8.03 -8.84
CA ALA A 171 -10.14 6.60 -8.99
C ALA A 171 -11.10 6.07 -7.90
N LEU A 172 -10.94 6.52 -6.65
CA LEU A 172 -11.86 6.19 -5.55
C LEU A 172 -13.28 6.70 -5.82
N LEU A 173 -13.42 7.95 -6.26
CA LEU A 173 -14.72 8.54 -6.63
C LEU A 173 -15.38 7.75 -7.77
N HIS A 174 -14.61 7.37 -8.79
CA HIS A 174 -15.10 6.54 -9.89
C HIS A 174 -15.58 5.18 -9.41
N TYR A 175 -14.84 4.53 -8.50
CA TYR A 175 -15.28 3.28 -7.89
C TYR A 175 -16.59 3.45 -7.09
N ILE A 176 -16.70 4.49 -6.26
CA ILE A 176 -17.93 4.76 -5.50
C ILE A 176 -19.11 5.02 -6.45
N HIS A 177 -18.88 5.75 -7.54
CA HIS A 177 -19.90 5.96 -8.57
C HIS A 177 -20.36 4.65 -9.21
N ASN A 178 -19.43 3.76 -9.55
CA ASN A 178 -19.74 2.45 -10.13
C ASN A 178 -20.56 1.57 -9.17
N ASN A 179 -20.36 1.70 -7.87
CA ASN A 179 -21.18 1.02 -6.85
C ASN A 179 -22.60 1.62 -6.75
N VAL A 180 -22.73 2.94 -6.79
CA VAL A 180 -24.02 3.64 -6.61
C VAL A 180 -24.91 3.58 -7.85
N SER A 181 -24.34 3.56 -9.05
CA SER A 181 -25.08 3.56 -10.32
C SER A 181 -26.14 2.43 -10.44
N PRO A 182 -25.80 1.14 -10.23
CA PRO A 182 -26.79 0.06 -10.28
C PRO A 182 -27.84 0.14 -9.14
N LEU A 183 -27.45 0.67 -7.96
CA LEU A 183 -28.38 0.92 -6.87
C LEU A 183 -29.42 1.97 -7.25
N LEU A 184 -29.01 3.07 -7.88
CA LEU A 184 -29.94 4.08 -8.39
C LEU A 184 -30.88 3.50 -9.45
N MET A 185 -30.34 2.70 -10.38
CA MET A 185 -31.14 2.09 -11.43
C MET A 185 -32.21 1.16 -10.85
N SER A 186 -31.82 0.27 -9.92
CA SER A 186 -32.76 -0.63 -9.24
C SER A 186 -33.78 0.11 -8.36
N LEU A 187 -33.36 1.16 -7.64
CA LEU A 187 -34.25 1.99 -6.82
C LEU A 187 -35.24 2.79 -7.65
N SER A 188 -34.84 3.23 -8.85
CA SER A 188 -35.74 3.96 -9.77
C SER A 188 -36.82 3.05 -10.36
N ALA A 189 -36.52 1.77 -10.53
CA ALA A 189 -37.46 0.76 -11.01
C ALA A 189 -38.36 0.18 -9.88
N ALA A 190 -37.87 0.18 -8.64
CA ALA A 190 -38.60 -0.39 -7.51
C ALA A 190 -39.76 0.52 -7.06
N ARG A 191 -40.98 -0.02 -7.06
CA ARG A 191 -42.20 0.67 -6.58
C ARG A 191 -42.35 0.63 -5.04
N ASN A 192 -41.25 0.50 -4.30
CA ASN A 192 -41.24 0.41 -2.84
C ASN A 192 -40.64 1.68 -2.23
N PRO A 193 -41.40 2.48 -1.45
CA PRO A 193 -40.99 3.82 -1.00
C PRO A 193 -40.07 3.77 0.22
N SER A 194 -38.95 3.03 0.16
CA SER A 194 -37.95 3.04 1.22
C SER A 194 -37.15 4.36 1.19
N ARG A 195 -37.81 5.46 1.61
CA ARG A 195 -37.29 6.85 1.55
C ARG A 195 -35.88 6.97 2.13
N ASN A 196 -35.58 6.22 3.18
CA ASN A 196 -34.25 6.19 3.81
C ASN A 196 -33.15 5.66 2.87
N ARG A 197 -33.46 4.67 2.03
CA ARG A 197 -32.50 4.11 1.05
C ARG A 197 -32.24 5.09 -0.09
N HIS A 198 -33.29 5.76 -0.56
CA HIS A 198 -33.16 6.83 -1.56
C HIS A 198 -32.35 8.02 -1.04
N ILE A 199 -32.60 8.48 0.19
CA ILE A 199 -31.85 9.60 0.80
C ILE A 199 -30.37 9.24 0.91
N ARG A 200 -30.02 8.03 1.37
CA ARG A 200 -28.62 7.57 1.45
C ARG A 200 -27.94 7.57 0.08
N ALA A 201 -28.58 7.00 -0.95
CA ALA A 201 -28.04 7.00 -2.30
C ALA A 201 -27.86 8.44 -2.86
N LEU A 202 -28.83 9.33 -2.64
CA LEU A 202 -28.76 10.73 -3.02
C LEU A 202 -27.63 11.49 -2.29
N LEU A 203 -27.42 11.21 -1.00
CA LEU A 203 -26.32 11.81 -0.24
C LEU A 203 -24.95 11.40 -0.81
N VAL A 204 -24.77 10.13 -1.18
CA VAL A 204 -23.53 9.68 -1.83
C VAL A 204 -23.36 10.34 -3.21
N CYS A 205 -24.44 10.51 -3.97
CA CYS A 205 -24.39 11.23 -5.26
C CYS A 205 -24.02 12.70 -5.08
N LEU A 206 -24.60 13.37 -4.08
CA LEU A 206 -24.25 14.75 -3.76
C LEU A 206 -22.77 14.86 -3.36
N PHE A 207 -22.28 13.94 -2.54
CA PHE A 207 -20.87 13.84 -2.20
C PHE A 207 -19.98 13.64 -3.44
N LEU A 208 -20.35 12.72 -4.33
CA LEU A 208 -19.62 12.44 -5.59
C LEU A 208 -19.52 13.66 -6.51
N VAL A 209 -20.47 14.60 -6.46
CA VAL A 209 -20.41 15.87 -7.23
C VAL A 209 -19.61 16.92 -6.48
N LEU A 210 -19.82 17.08 -5.17
CA LEU A 210 -19.13 18.10 -4.39
C LEU A 210 -17.63 17.82 -4.24
N ALA A 211 -17.22 16.57 -4.05
CA ALA A 211 -15.83 16.19 -3.85
C ALA A 211 -14.88 16.58 -5.01
N PRO A 212 -15.17 16.31 -6.29
CA PRO A 212 -14.32 16.77 -7.38
C PRO A 212 -14.36 18.29 -7.56
N LEU A 213 -15.48 18.95 -7.26
CA LEU A 213 -15.57 20.42 -7.31
C LEU A 213 -14.71 21.08 -6.23
N THR A 214 -14.73 20.58 -5.01
CA THR A 214 -13.86 21.09 -3.93
C THR A 214 -12.39 20.81 -4.22
N LEU A 215 -12.08 19.64 -4.77
CA LEU A 215 -10.73 19.30 -5.19
C LEU A 215 -10.24 20.23 -6.30
N LEU A 216 -11.08 20.52 -7.30
CA LEU A 216 -10.77 21.45 -8.38
C LEU A 216 -10.57 22.87 -7.85
N ALA A 217 -11.44 23.35 -6.96
CA ALA A 217 -11.30 24.67 -6.32
C ALA A 217 -10.03 24.77 -5.47
N ALA A 218 -9.68 23.71 -4.73
CA ALA A 218 -8.46 23.64 -3.92
C ALA A 218 -7.19 23.62 -4.80
N LEU A 219 -7.23 22.96 -5.96
CA LEU A 219 -6.14 23.01 -6.93
C LEU A 219 -6.02 24.38 -7.60
N TRP A 220 -7.15 24.98 -8.00
CA TRP A 220 -7.19 26.27 -8.67
C TRP A 220 -6.74 27.42 -7.77
N SER A 221 -7.12 27.41 -6.49
CA SER A 221 -6.67 28.42 -5.52
C SER A 221 -5.17 28.37 -5.19
N ARG A 222 -4.47 27.31 -5.60
CA ARG A 222 -3.04 27.11 -5.37
C ARG A 222 -2.19 27.29 -6.62
N HIS A 223 -2.80 27.63 -7.76
CA HIS A 223 -2.10 27.95 -9.01
C HIS A 223 -2.20 29.45 -9.28
#